data_AF-A0A2K3LY19-F1
#
_entry.id   AF-A0A2K3LY19-F1
#
_cell.length_a   1.000
_cell.length_b   1.000
_cell.length_c   1.000
_cell.angle_alpha   90.00
_cell.angle_beta   90.00
_cell.angle_gamma   90.00
#
_symmetry.space_group_name_H-M   'P 1'
#
loop_
_entity.id
_entity.type
_entity.pdbx_description
1 polymer ?
#
loop_
_entity_poly.entity_id
_entity_poly.type
_entity_poly.pdbx_seq_one_letter_code
_entity_poly.pdbx_strand_id
1 'polypeptide(L)'
;MRLPSKMTKQEIDKVVEDTIIEMGLEDCANTKIGNWHLRGISNGEKKRLSIGLEILTQPFVLLLDEPTSGLDSASAFYVIQALSNIAFKGKIVICSIHQPGSETFNIFDDLLLLSNGETVYFGEAKMALKVFLVLSKEILQIISL
;
A
#
# COMPACT_ATOMS: atom_id res chain seq x y z
N MET A 1 15.08 -1.28 12.75
CA MET A 1 14.79 -2.70 12.48
C MET A 1 16.03 -3.38 11.93
N ARG A 2 16.31 -4.62 12.32
CA ARG A 2 17.48 -5.39 11.86
C ARG A 2 17.05 -6.84 11.62
N LEU A 3 17.60 -7.44 10.56
CA LEU A 3 17.47 -8.88 10.31
C LEU A 3 17.94 -9.68 11.52
N PRO A 4 17.37 -10.88 11.76
CA PRO A 4 17.80 -11.77 12.84
C PRO A 4 19.32 -12.01 12.81
N SER A 5 19.99 -11.89 13.95
CA SER A 5 21.46 -11.88 14.06
C SER A 5 22.14 -13.21 13.75
N LYS A 6 21.38 -14.27 13.43
CA LYS A 6 21.87 -15.65 13.23
C LYS A 6 21.79 -16.12 11.77
N MET A 7 21.50 -15.23 10.82
CA MET A 7 21.44 -15.60 9.41
C MET A 7 22.84 -15.69 8.79
N THR A 8 23.04 -16.70 7.95
CA THR A 8 24.19 -16.82 7.06
C THR A 8 24.11 -15.76 5.94
N LYS A 9 25.24 -15.47 5.30
CA LYS A 9 25.27 -14.55 4.16
C LYS A 9 24.33 -14.99 3.02
N GLN A 10 24.30 -16.30 2.73
CA GLN A 10 23.43 -16.85 1.69
C GLN A 10 21.95 -16.66 1.99
N GLU A 11 21.54 -16.79 3.25
CA GLU A 11 20.16 -16.53 3.67
C GLU A 11 19.81 -15.05 3.58
N ILE A 12 20.75 -14.16 3.94
CA ILE A 12 20.57 -12.71 3.79
C ILE A 12 20.41 -12.35 2.32
N ASP A 13 21.31 -12.82 1.46
CA ASP A 13 21.28 -12.53 0.02
C ASP A 13 19.96 -13.02 -0.60
N LYS A 14 19.47 -14.20 -0.18
CA LYS A 14 18.17 -14.72 -0.62
C LYS A 14 17.00 -13.84 -0.18
N VAL A 15 16.95 -13.44 1.09
CA VAL A 15 15.85 -12.59 1.59
C VAL A 15 15.86 -11.22 0.90
N VAL A 16 17.05 -10.67 0.61
CA VAL A 16 17.17 -9.42 -0.13
C VAL A 16 16.65 -9.58 -1.56
N GLU A 17 17.04 -10.64 -2.27
CA GLU A 17 16.57 -10.92 -3.64
C GLU A 17 15.05 -11.11 -3.69
N ASP A 18 14.49 -11.93 -2.80
CA ASP A 18 13.05 -12.16 -2.70
C ASP A 18 12.29 -10.84 -2.44
N THR A 19 12.87 -9.95 -1.63
CA THR A 19 12.30 -8.62 -1.33
C THR A 19 12.36 -7.67 -2.53
N ILE A 20 13.46 -7.69 -3.30
CA ILE A 20 13.60 -6.88 -4.52
C ILE A 20 12.52 -7.24 -5.53
N ILE A 21 12.29 -8.54 -5.74
CA ILE A 21 11.25 -9.07 -6.63
C ILE A 21 9.86 -8.70 -6.12
N GLU A 22 9.59 -8.89 -4.82
CA GLU A 22 8.29 -8.57 -4.21
C GLU A 22 7.93 -7.08 -4.33
N MET A 23 8.93 -6.21 -4.27
CA MET A 23 8.75 -4.77 -4.44
C MET A 23 8.79 -4.30 -5.91
N GLY A 24 9.06 -5.19 -6.87
CA GLY A 24 9.18 -4.84 -8.29
C GLY A 24 10.30 -3.85 -8.56
N LEU A 25 11.48 -4.10 -7.99
CA LEU A 25 12.67 -3.24 -8.02
C LEU A 25 13.85 -3.86 -8.80
N GLU A 26 13.64 -4.93 -9.55
CA GLU A 26 14.67 -5.68 -10.27
C GLU A 26 15.46 -4.78 -11.23
N ASP A 27 14.76 -3.96 -12.01
CA ASP A 27 15.35 -3.06 -13.00
C ASP A 27 16.28 -2.00 -12.37
N CYS A 28 16.05 -1.65 -11.10
CA CYS A 28 16.82 -0.65 -10.38
C CYS A 28 17.67 -1.22 -9.23
N ALA A 29 17.78 -2.55 -9.09
CA ALA A 29 18.47 -3.22 -7.99
C ALA A 29 19.95 -2.77 -7.83
N ASN A 30 20.62 -2.52 -8.96
CA ASN A 30 22.02 -2.07 -9.00
C ASN A 30 22.17 -0.55 -9.21
N THR A 31 21.06 0.20 -9.13
CA THR A 31 21.05 1.65 -9.31
C THR A 31 21.22 2.34 -7.96
N LYS A 32 22.01 3.42 -7.92
CA LYS A 32 22.13 4.24 -6.71
C LYS A 32 20.78 4.89 -6.39
N ILE A 33 20.39 4.89 -5.11
CA ILE A 33 19.16 5.55 -4.63
C ILE A 33 19.13 7.04 -5.03
N GLY A 34 20.31 7.68 -5.12
CA GLY A 34 20.45 9.09 -5.44
C GLY A 34 20.13 10.00 -4.26
N ASN A 35 20.34 11.29 -4.45
CA ASN A 35 20.05 12.33 -3.47
C ASN A 35 19.65 13.63 -4.20
N TRP A 36 19.59 14.74 -3.49
CA TRP A 36 19.27 16.06 -4.06
C TRP A 36 20.29 16.56 -5.11
N HIS A 37 21.44 15.91 -5.25
CA HIS A 37 22.53 16.28 -6.17
C HIS A 37 22.79 15.27 -7.27
N LEU A 38 22.49 14.00 -7.00
CA LEU A 38 22.76 12.88 -7.88
C LEU A 38 21.45 12.19 -8.20
N ARG A 39 21.12 12.14 -9.50
CA ARG A 39 19.99 11.36 -9.98
C ARG A 39 20.16 9.89 -9.55
N GLY A 40 19.07 9.31 -9.08
CA GLY A 40 18.98 7.90 -8.72
C GLY A 40 17.62 7.35 -9.10
N ILE A 41 17.13 6.40 -8.30
CA ILE A 41 15.81 5.79 -8.50
C ILE A 41 14.67 6.84 -8.32
N SER A 42 13.53 6.57 -8.95
CA SER A 42 12.32 7.39 -8.91
C SER A 42 11.72 7.44 -7.49
N ASN A 43 10.81 8.39 -7.25
CA ASN A 43 10.13 8.50 -5.96
C ASN A 43 9.27 7.27 -5.63
N GLY A 44 8.61 6.68 -6.63
CA GLY A 44 7.85 5.44 -6.47
C GLY A 44 8.76 4.27 -6.08
N GLU A 45 9.92 4.13 -6.72
CA GLU A 45 10.94 3.13 -6.34
C GLU A 45 11.50 3.38 -4.94
N LYS A 46 11.76 4.65 -4.55
CA LYS A 46 12.18 4.98 -3.17
C LYS A 46 11.13 4.58 -2.14
N LYS A 47 9.85 4.81 -2.42
CA LYS A 47 8.76 4.43 -1.52
C LYS A 47 8.68 2.90 -1.40
N ARG A 48 8.73 2.17 -2.52
CA ARG A 48 8.76 0.70 -2.52
C ARG A 48 10.00 0.15 -1.81
N LEU A 49 11.17 0.74 -2.02
CA LEU A 49 12.39 0.38 -1.28
C LEU A 49 12.21 0.58 0.22
N SER A 50 11.63 1.72 0.65
CA SER A 50 11.36 2.00 2.06
C SER A 50 10.44 0.95 2.68
N ILE A 51 9.37 0.55 1.98
CA ILE A 51 8.47 -0.53 2.42
C ILE A 51 9.22 -1.88 2.45
N GLY A 52 10.06 -2.14 1.43
CA GLY A 52 10.94 -3.30 1.36
C GLY A 52 11.78 -3.47 2.62
N LEU A 53 12.38 -2.37 3.12
CA LEU A 53 13.17 -2.39 4.35
C LEU A 53 12.36 -2.80 5.59
N GLU A 54 11.08 -2.45 5.65
CA GLU A 54 10.17 -2.80 6.75
C GLU A 54 9.82 -4.29 6.73
N ILE A 55 9.53 -4.82 5.54
CA ILE A 55 9.10 -6.23 5.37
C ILE A 55 10.24 -7.24 5.51
N LEU A 56 11.51 -6.80 5.48
CA LEU A 56 12.67 -7.66 5.79
C LEU A 56 12.54 -8.33 7.18
N THR A 57 11.83 -7.71 8.12
CA THR A 57 11.57 -8.29 9.44
C THR A 57 10.43 -9.30 9.47
N GLN A 58 9.80 -9.56 8.32
CA GLN A 58 8.65 -10.44 8.13
C GLN A 58 7.48 -10.17 9.10
N PRO A 59 7.06 -8.91 9.28
CA PRO A 59 5.97 -8.57 10.21
C PRO A 59 4.69 -9.31 9.83
N PHE A 60 3.84 -9.63 10.81
CA PHE A 60 2.50 -10.18 10.54
C PHE A 60 1.49 -9.08 10.17
N VAL A 61 1.68 -7.88 10.70
CA VAL A 61 0.84 -6.70 10.48
C VAL A 61 1.72 -5.54 10.04
N LEU A 62 1.35 -4.89 8.94
CA LEU A 62 2.00 -3.70 8.41
C LEU A 62 1.00 -2.53 8.45
N LEU A 63 1.39 -1.46 9.11
CA LEU A 63 0.62 -0.22 9.19
C LEU A 63 1.36 0.85 8.40
N LEU A 64 0.68 1.48 7.42
CA LEU A 64 1.27 2.54 6.61
C LEU A 64 0.43 3.80 6.65
N ASP A 65 1.09 4.94 6.84
CA ASP A 65 0.45 6.24 6.74
C ASP A 65 0.72 6.85 5.35
N GLU A 66 -0.35 7.04 4.57
CA GLU A 66 -0.35 7.62 3.23
C GLU A 66 0.81 7.12 2.32
N PRO A 67 0.89 5.80 2.05
CA PRO A 67 2.00 5.24 1.28
C PRO A 67 2.08 5.78 -0.16
N THR A 68 1.01 6.38 -0.68
CA THR A 68 0.95 6.95 -2.04
C THR A 68 1.23 8.45 -2.10
N SER A 69 1.46 9.11 -0.97
CA SER A 69 1.67 10.57 -0.92
C SER A 69 2.89 11.00 -1.73
N GLY A 70 2.72 12.04 -2.56
CA GLY A 70 3.77 12.60 -3.42
C GLY A 70 4.12 11.76 -4.66
N LEU A 71 3.29 10.77 -5.01
CA LEU A 71 3.46 9.94 -6.20
C LEU A 71 2.45 10.32 -7.29
N ASP A 72 2.86 10.13 -8.55
CA ASP A 72 1.91 10.09 -9.67
C ASP A 72 1.04 8.82 -9.61
N SER A 73 -0.05 8.80 -10.39
CA SER A 73 -1.03 7.71 -10.37
C SER A 73 -0.42 6.33 -10.68
N ALA A 74 0.53 6.24 -11.61
CA ALA A 74 1.15 4.97 -11.98
C ALA A 74 2.07 4.47 -10.86
N SER A 75 2.90 5.35 -10.32
CA SER A 75 3.76 5.05 -9.18
C SER A 75 2.95 4.63 -7.94
N ALA A 76 1.84 5.33 -7.65
CA ALA A 76 0.93 5.01 -6.56
C ALA A 76 0.28 3.62 -6.75
N PHE A 77 -0.16 3.31 -7.98
CA PHE A 77 -0.70 1.99 -8.32
C PHE A 77 0.31 0.87 -8.01
N TYR A 78 1.57 1.01 -8.45
CA TYR A 78 2.59 -0.01 -8.17
C TYR A 78 2.90 -0.18 -6.68
N VAL A 79 2.84 0.90 -5.89
CA VAL A 79 2.97 0.81 -4.43
C VAL A 79 1.83 0.00 -3.82
N ILE A 80 0.58 0.29 -4.20
CA ILE A 80 -0.59 -0.44 -3.67
C ILE A 80 -0.62 -1.89 -4.17
N GLN A 81 -0.20 -2.15 -5.40
CA GLN A 81 -0.07 -3.51 -5.93
C GLN A 81 0.94 -4.34 -5.11
N ALA A 82 2.10 -3.76 -4.76
CA ALA A 82 3.08 -4.44 -3.92
C ALA A 82 2.51 -4.75 -2.51
N LEU A 83 1.80 -3.79 -1.91
CA LEU A 83 1.12 -3.99 -0.62
C LEU A 83 0.04 -5.08 -0.68
N SER A 84 -0.74 -5.13 -1.77
CA SER A 84 -1.72 -6.19 -2.00
C SER A 84 -1.06 -7.56 -2.13
N ASN A 85 0.07 -7.65 -2.84
CA ASN A 85 0.83 -8.91 -2.96
C ASN A 85 1.36 -9.39 -1.60
N ILE A 86 1.83 -8.47 -0.74
CA ILE A 86 2.25 -8.77 0.63
C ILE A 86 1.05 -9.31 1.44
N ALA A 87 -0.11 -8.68 1.34
CA ALA A 87 -1.33 -9.13 2.02
C ALA A 87 -1.75 -10.54 1.53
N PHE A 88 -1.68 -10.80 0.23
CA PHE A 88 -2.00 -12.09 -0.38
C PHE A 88 -1.14 -13.25 0.16
N LYS A 89 0.07 -12.97 0.65
CA LYS A 89 0.95 -13.95 1.33
C LYS A 89 0.57 -14.21 2.79
N GLY A 90 -0.62 -13.81 3.22
CA GLY A 90 -1.14 -14.04 4.57
C GLY A 90 -0.67 -12.99 5.59
N LYS A 91 -0.30 -11.80 5.15
CA LYS A 91 0.00 -10.66 6.02
C LYS A 91 -1.21 -9.73 6.12
N ILE A 92 -1.31 -8.99 7.21
CA ILE A 92 -2.33 -7.95 7.35
C ILE A 92 -1.69 -6.62 6.98
N VAL A 93 -2.27 -5.92 6.01
CA VAL A 93 -1.82 -4.58 5.60
C VAL A 93 -2.97 -3.60 5.84
N ILE A 94 -2.69 -2.56 6.63
CA ILE A 94 -3.63 -1.47 6.90
C ILE A 94 -2.94 -0.18 6.48
N CYS A 95 -3.61 0.62 5.64
CA CYS A 95 -3.08 1.91 5.24
C CYS A 95 -4.14 3.00 5.16
N SER A 96 -3.74 4.24 5.47
CA SER A 96 -4.52 5.44 5.14
C SER A 96 -4.21 5.84 3.70
N ILE A 97 -5.23 6.22 2.93
CA ILE A 97 -5.06 6.66 1.54
C ILE A 97 -5.82 7.96 1.32
N HIS A 98 -5.11 9.01 0.94
CA HIS A 98 -5.71 10.27 0.56
C HIS A 98 -6.09 10.23 -0.92
N GLN A 99 -7.39 10.19 -1.22
CA GLN A 99 -7.97 10.28 -2.57
C GLN A 99 -7.38 9.26 -3.59
N PRO A 100 -7.67 7.97 -3.45
CA PRO A 100 -7.20 6.97 -4.41
C PRO A 100 -7.82 7.19 -5.80
N GLY A 101 -7.02 6.99 -6.85
CA GLY A 101 -7.56 6.84 -8.20
C GLY A 101 -8.38 5.55 -8.32
N SER A 102 -9.27 5.47 -9.33
CA SER A 102 -10.19 4.34 -9.50
C SER A 102 -9.49 2.99 -9.62
N GLU A 103 -8.37 2.93 -10.36
CA GLU A 103 -7.58 1.70 -10.52
C GLU A 103 -7.00 1.23 -9.19
N THR A 104 -6.43 2.16 -8.41
CA THR A 104 -5.91 1.89 -7.08
C THR A 104 -7.01 1.44 -6.12
N PHE A 105 -8.17 2.11 -6.16
CA PHE A 105 -9.31 1.78 -5.29
C PHE A 105 -9.81 0.35 -5.48
N ASN A 106 -9.78 -0.16 -6.72
CA ASN A 106 -10.23 -1.51 -7.05
C ASN A 106 -9.36 -2.64 -6.46
N ILE A 107 -8.17 -2.31 -5.96
CA ILE A 107 -7.25 -3.28 -5.33
C ILE A 107 -7.64 -3.55 -3.86
N PHE A 108 -8.30 -2.60 -3.19
CA PHE A 108 -8.61 -2.75 -1.77
C PHE A 108 -9.64 -3.85 -1.52
N ASP A 109 -9.36 -4.71 -0.54
CA ASP A 109 -10.28 -5.73 -0.07
C ASP A 109 -11.38 -5.10 0.79
N ASP A 110 -10.98 -4.40 1.85
CA ASP A 110 -11.86 -3.72 2.80
C ASP A 110 -11.63 -2.20 2.82
N LEU A 111 -12.70 -1.46 3.12
CA LEU A 111 -12.68 -0.01 3.31
C LEU A 111 -13.19 0.33 4.71
N LEU A 112 -12.35 1.03 5.48
CA LEU A 112 -12.76 1.76 6.67
C LEU A 112 -12.90 3.25 6.32
N LEU A 113 -14.12 3.75 6.31
CA LEU A 113 -14.40 5.17 6.08
C LEU A 113 -14.70 5.85 7.42
N LEU A 114 -13.92 6.88 7.74
CA LEU A 114 -14.09 7.67 8.96
C LEU A 114 -14.57 9.09 8.62
N SER A 115 -15.41 9.65 9.50
CA SER A 115 -15.80 11.07 9.46
C SER A 115 -15.93 11.59 10.88
N ASN A 116 -15.26 12.69 11.20
CA ASN A 116 -15.26 13.32 12.54
C ASN A 116 -14.93 12.34 13.70
N GLY A 117 -14.04 11.38 13.45
CA GLY A 117 -13.65 10.37 14.44
C GLY A 117 -14.58 9.16 14.54
N GLU A 118 -15.72 9.17 13.83
CA GLU A 118 -16.70 8.09 13.82
C GLU A 118 -16.58 7.23 12.56
N THR A 119 -16.92 5.94 12.69
CA THR A 119 -16.97 5.02 11.55
C THR A 119 -18.26 5.23 10.76
N VAL A 120 -18.12 5.62 9.51
CA VAL A 120 -19.23 5.78 8.55
C VAL A 120 -19.50 4.49 7.80
N TYR A 121 -18.43 3.75 7.46
CA TYR A 121 -18.52 2.47 6.77
C TYR A 121 -17.34 1.58 7.14
N PHE A 122 -17.60 0.29 7.31
CA PHE A 122 -16.57 -0.73 7.40
C PHE A 122 -17.06 -2.02 6.71
N GLY A 123 -16.26 -2.53 5.78
CA GLY A 123 -16.54 -3.77 5.05
C GLY A 123 -15.91 -3.75 3.66
N GLU A 124 -16.33 -4.68 2.80
CA GLU A 124 -15.75 -4.85 1.46
C GLU A 124 -15.76 -3.53 0.66
N ALA A 125 -14.60 -3.12 0.12
CA ALA A 125 -14.48 -1.86 -0.60
C ALA A 125 -15.41 -1.79 -1.82
N LYS A 126 -15.60 -2.93 -2.50
CA LYS A 126 -16.49 -3.07 -3.68
C LYS A 126 -17.97 -2.84 -3.35
N MET A 127 -18.38 -3.07 -2.09
CA MET A 127 -19.76 -2.89 -1.66
C MET A 127 -20.07 -1.45 -1.22
N ALA A 128 -19.04 -0.66 -0.90
CA ALA A 128 -19.21 0.69 -0.37
C ALA A 128 -20.10 1.57 -1.28
N LEU A 129 -19.84 1.58 -2.59
CA LEU A 129 -20.63 2.35 -3.56
C LEU A 129 -22.11 1.96 -3.54
N LYS A 130 -22.42 0.66 -3.45
CA LYS A 130 -23.79 0.17 -3.41
C LYS A 130 -24.51 0.66 -2.15
N VAL A 131 -23.83 0.62 -0.99
CA VAL A 131 -24.38 1.09 0.29
C VAL A 131 -24.73 2.58 0.22
N PHE A 132 -23.79 3.42 -0.24
CA PHE A 132 -24.04 4.87 -0.33
C PHE A 132 -25.08 5.25 -1.39
N LEU A 133 -25.20 4.47 -2.47
CA LEU A 133 -26.26 4.66 -3.47
C LEU A 133 -27.66 4.31 -2.94
N VAL A 134 -27.79 3.34 -2.03
CA VAL A 134 -29.08 3.03 -1.38
C VAL A 134 -29.44 4.12 -0.40
N LEU A 135 -28.51 4.50 0.49
CA LEU A 135 -28.73 5.55 1.49
C LEU A 135 -29.12 6.90 0.85
N SER A 136 -28.43 7.30 -0.23
CA SER A 136 -28.78 8.55 -0.94
C SER A 136 -30.19 8.52 -1.53
N LYS A 137 -30.66 7.38 -2.05
CA LYS A 137 -32.03 7.23 -2.57
C LYS A 137 -33.08 7.29 -1.46
N GLU A 138 -32.83 6.67 -0.31
CA GLU A 138 -33.72 6.72 0.86
C GLU A 138 -33.85 8.15 1.39
N ILE A 139 -32.73 8.88 1.52
CA ILE A 139 -32.73 10.29 1.93
C ILE A 139 -33.51 11.15 0.93
N LEU A 140 -33.31 10.95 -0.37
CA LEU A 140 -34.06 11.66 -1.40
C LEU A 140 -35.58 11.38 -1.33
N GLN A 141 -35.99 10.14 -1.03
CA GLN A 141 -37.41 9.83 -0.81
C GLN A 141 -37.99 10.53 0.42
N ILE A 142 -37.23 10.63 1.51
CA ILE A 142 -37.68 11.31 2.74
C ILE A 142 -37.83 12.83 2.51
N ILE A 143 -36.91 13.46 1.77
CA ILE A 143 -36.96 14.92 1.51
C ILE A 143 -38.02 15.28 0.47
N SER A 144 -38.47 14.31 -0.34
CA SER A 144 -39.50 14.51 -1.37
C SER A 144 -40.95 14.34 -0.86
N LEU A 145 -41.13 14.12 0.44
CA LEU A 145 -42.41 14.02 1.14
C LEU A 145 -42.65 15.30 1.98
#